data_AF-A0A7S1W1G7-F1
#
_entry.id   AF-A0A7S1W1G7-F1
#
_cell.length_a   1.000
_cell.length_b   1.000
_cell.length_c   1.000
_cell.angle_alpha   90.00
_cell.angle_beta   90.00
_cell.angle_gamma   90.00
#
_symmetry.space_group_name_H-M   'P 1'
#
loop_
_entity.id
_entity.type
_entity.pdbx_description
1 polymer ?
#
loop_
_entity_poly.entity_id
_entity_poly.type
_entity_poly.pdbx_seq_one_letter_code
_entity_poly.pdbx_strand_id
1 'polypeptide(L)'
;MGGEWPNWTKIEELVKSDKYVSGNNEFTAFKKKVLKASVPEIDEQAEHAPVTWDFLIGFAAAKNMYRKLVIQVFNKLTQVPGWVAVFRESTTLHDKIKTLHEDLQAALGAQHEVIKMSIAPKALQSMKFVRKDEQPERVREAMEKEKMVDAIREETNMPDEAFGSPKASDDQEAFFPGKLSKELAAFQEGIDAVLSIDDDAKMENGGLEALNTLRIGCVMCAGQEEFFQHEIRHVHDVYGFVLGYARRKPGEVSRVAEVINILMTSPSWSAVFEASPPLHDGLRSLPIEAQAALGLQHEKLMQFVAPEAKAKATGGDLPEEVKGVAAKMKTINFFPGPPQGGDEVQAAILAAAEPVPKDEWREAKTPEGHSYYYNLRTRESTWERPAALGGPRVYAPGDEVEVWSNGMKVWGRGRVEKVEGDKVTAEFSLPNGTQAKKELPASHKDLRPARAAPSGKAWTAEEKKAYQGWFSSLSGGADAKPSAPVAQFLATSGLGRAVLKQVWAVANPGSKADLGFEEFAGCCRLVAHCQAMKDSPTLKEADRPLRVKLREECFAAKPPQLPKFGT
;
A
#
# COMPACT_ATOMS: atom_id res chain seq x y z
N MET A 1 -24.27 0.20 4.98
CA MET A 1 -25.38 1.13 5.23
C MET A 1 -24.84 2.54 5.16
N GLY A 2 -25.16 3.31 4.11
CA GLY A 2 -24.63 4.66 3.93
C GLY A 2 -25.24 5.61 4.97
N GLY A 3 -24.41 6.41 5.63
CA GLY A 3 -24.81 7.32 6.71
C GLY A 3 -25.94 8.30 6.37
N GLU A 4 -26.35 9.11 7.35
CA GLU A 4 -27.47 10.05 7.19
C GLU A 4 -27.17 11.13 6.13
N TRP A 5 -28.23 11.60 5.45
CA TRP A 5 -28.18 12.80 4.61
C TRP A 5 -27.79 14.02 5.47
N PRO A 6 -27.17 15.07 4.89
CA PRO A 6 -26.74 16.22 5.67
C PRO A 6 -27.94 16.95 6.28
N ASN A 7 -27.67 17.80 7.27
CA ASN A 7 -28.69 18.66 7.84
C ASN A 7 -29.08 19.75 6.81
N TRP A 8 -30.16 19.51 6.07
CA TRP A 8 -30.66 20.40 5.03
C TRP A 8 -31.01 21.80 5.54
N THR A 9 -31.57 21.90 6.76
CA THR A 9 -31.90 23.19 7.40
C THR A 9 -30.65 24.06 7.59
N LYS A 10 -29.53 23.47 8.02
CA LYS A 10 -28.26 24.19 8.13
C LYS A 10 -27.71 24.64 6.78
N ILE A 11 -27.82 23.81 5.74
CA ILE A 11 -27.41 24.18 4.38
C ILE A 11 -28.23 25.38 3.90
N GLU A 12 -29.55 25.37 4.12
CA GLU A 12 -30.41 26.51 3.80
C GLU A 12 -30.04 27.77 4.57
N GLU A 13 -29.73 27.67 5.86
CA GLU A 13 -29.29 28.82 6.67
C GLU A 13 -27.97 29.41 6.16
N LEU A 14 -27.01 28.56 5.77
CA LEU A 14 -25.73 28.98 5.21
C LEU A 14 -25.92 29.73 3.88
N VAL A 15 -26.81 29.24 3.02
CA VAL A 15 -27.17 29.90 1.74
C VAL A 15 -27.90 31.22 1.99
N LYS A 16 -28.94 31.23 2.84
CA LYS A 16 -29.71 32.43 3.17
C LYS A 16 -28.86 33.54 3.80
N SER A 17 -27.82 33.17 4.55
CA SER A 17 -26.93 34.12 5.23
C SER A 17 -25.61 34.41 4.49
N ASP A 18 -25.38 33.79 3.33
CA ASP A 18 -24.14 33.89 2.54
C ASP A 18 -22.86 33.49 3.32
N LYS A 19 -23.00 32.62 4.32
CA LYS A 19 -21.93 32.23 5.26
C LYS A 19 -21.24 30.91 4.87
N TYR A 20 -20.82 30.74 3.62
CA TYR A 20 -20.23 29.46 3.18
C TYR A 20 -18.92 29.10 3.89
N VAL A 21 -18.17 30.07 4.43
CA VAL A 21 -16.89 29.83 5.10
C VAL A 21 -17.02 28.90 6.32
N SER A 22 -18.18 28.87 6.97
CA SER A 22 -18.47 28.00 8.13
C SER A 22 -19.05 26.64 7.75
N GLY A 23 -19.36 26.38 6.48
CA GLY A 23 -20.07 25.18 6.02
C GLY A 23 -19.21 23.90 5.87
N ASN A 24 -18.04 23.83 6.51
CA ASN A 24 -17.09 22.73 6.34
C ASN A 24 -17.69 21.37 6.73
N ASN A 25 -18.43 21.32 7.85
CA ASN A 25 -19.02 20.08 8.35
C ASN A 25 -20.15 19.61 7.45
N GLU A 26 -21.00 20.54 7.01
CA GLU A 26 -22.13 20.29 6.12
C GLU A 26 -21.64 19.80 4.75
N PHE A 27 -20.62 20.45 4.17
CA PHE A 27 -19.99 20.00 2.93
C PHE A 27 -19.37 18.60 3.09
N THR A 28 -18.65 18.33 4.18
CA THR A 28 -17.99 17.04 4.41
C THR A 28 -19.02 15.92 4.57
N ALA A 29 -20.09 16.14 5.32
CA ALA A 29 -21.18 15.20 5.48
C ALA A 29 -21.89 14.93 4.15
N PHE A 30 -22.19 15.98 3.39
CA PHE A 30 -22.82 15.86 2.08
C PHE A 30 -21.93 15.13 1.07
N LYS A 31 -20.65 15.51 0.94
CA LYS A 31 -19.67 14.82 0.09
C LYS A 31 -19.64 13.32 0.41
N LYS A 32 -19.45 12.97 1.69
CA LYS A 32 -19.37 11.57 2.14
C LYS A 32 -20.61 10.78 1.76
N LYS A 33 -21.80 11.36 1.90
CA LYS A 33 -23.06 10.69 1.53
C LYS A 33 -23.21 10.57 0.01
N VAL A 34 -23.02 11.66 -0.74
CA VAL A 34 -23.23 11.72 -2.19
C VAL A 34 -22.29 10.80 -2.97
N LEU A 35 -21.02 10.72 -2.58
CA LEU A 35 -20.06 9.86 -3.29
C LEU A 35 -20.34 8.38 -3.07
N LYS A 36 -20.98 8.00 -1.95
CA LYS A 36 -21.39 6.62 -1.66
C LYS A 36 -22.78 6.26 -2.21
N ALA A 37 -23.65 7.25 -2.43
CA ALA A 37 -25.01 7.04 -2.92
C ALA A 37 -25.07 6.67 -4.41
N SER A 38 -26.06 5.85 -4.75
CA SER A 38 -26.46 5.53 -6.12
C SER A 38 -27.20 6.71 -6.77
N VAL A 39 -27.26 6.72 -8.10
CA VAL A 39 -27.99 7.77 -8.85
C VAL A 39 -29.45 7.88 -8.41
N PRO A 40 -30.22 6.79 -8.24
CA PRO A 40 -31.59 6.86 -7.73
C PRO A 40 -31.70 7.44 -6.32
N GLU A 41 -30.84 7.03 -5.38
CA GLU A 41 -30.84 7.56 -4.01
C GLU A 41 -30.60 9.07 -3.97
N ILE A 42 -29.76 9.60 -4.87
CA ILE A 42 -29.52 11.04 -4.98
C ILE A 42 -30.75 11.74 -5.60
N ASP A 43 -31.39 11.12 -6.59
CA ASP A 43 -32.56 11.67 -7.27
C ASP A 43 -33.77 11.78 -6.33
N GLU A 44 -33.91 10.89 -5.36
CA GLU A 44 -34.90 11.00 -4.27
C GLU A 44 -34.76 12.30 -3.45
N GLN A 45 -33.58 12.93 -3.47
CA GLN A 45 -33.29 14.20 -2.79
C GLN A 45 -33.37 15.42 -3.73
N ALA A 46 -33.95 15.28 -4.93
CA ALA A 46 -33.99 16.35 -5.94
C ALA A 46 -34.69 17.63 -5.46
N GLU A 47 -35.59 17.55 -4.46
CA GLU A 47 -36.21 18.75 -3.85
C GLU A 47 -35.18 19.70 -3.21
N HIS A 48 -34.04 19.17 -2.75
CA HIS A 48 -32.95 19.94 -2.17
C HIS A 48 -31.91 20.40 -3.19
N ALA A 49 -32.04 20.01 -4.47
CA ALA A 49 -31.09 20.37 -5.52
C ALA A 49 -30.88 21.89 -5.69
N PRO A 50 -31.92 22.75 -5.66
CA PRO A 50 -31.74 24.19 -5.86
C PRO A 50 -30.82 24.83 -4.80
N VAL A 51 -31.12 24.57 -3.51
CA VAL A 51 -30.32 25.10 -2.40
C VAL A 51 -28.92 24.49 -2.36
N THR A 52 -28.79 23.22 -2.76
CA THR A 52 -27.50 22.54 -2.74
C THR A 52 -26.57 23.04 -3.84
N TRP A 53 -27.07 23.27 -5.06
CA TRP A 53 -26.27 23.89 -6.11
C TRP A 53 -25.79 25.29 -5.71
N ASP A 54 -26.67 26.08 -5.11
CA ASP A 54 -26.33 27.40 -4.59
C ASP A 54 -25.21 27.30 -3.54
N PHE A 55 -25.38 26.42 -2.55
CA PHE A 55 -24.40 26.15 -1.52
C PHE A 55 -23.04 25.74 -2.11
N LEU A 56 -23.02 24.79 -3.05
CA LEU A 56 -21.78 24.29 -3.64
C LEU A 56 -21.04 25.38 -4.43
N ILE A 57 -21.74 26.21 -5.20
CA ILE A 57 -21.13 27.33 -5.95
C ILE A 57 -20.54 28.35 -4.97
N GLY A 58 -21.32 28.77 -3.96
CA GLY A 58 -20.86 29.72 -2.94
C GLY A 58 -19.69 29.19 -2.10
N PHE A 59 -19.75 27.91 -1.72
CA PHE A 59 -18.68 27.24 -0.99
C PHE A 59 -17.40 27.12 -1.82
N ALA A 60 -17.50 26.80 -3.12
CA ALA A 60 -16.35 26.76 -4.01
C ALA A 60 -15.66 28.12 -4.14
N ALA A 61 -16.43 29.21 -4.17
CA ALA A 61 -15.91 30.58 -4.19
C ALA A 61 -15.15 30.91 -2.90
N ALA A 62 -15.69 30.49 -1.75
CA ALA A 62 -15.15 30.83 -0.43
C ALA A 62 -13.97 29.93 0.02
N LYS A 63 -13.88 28.69 -0.49
CA LYS A 63 -12.93 27.67 -0.01
C LYS A 63 -12.15 27.03 -1.16
N ASN A 64 -11.17 27.75 -1.71
CA ASN A 64 -10.33 27.23 -2.80
C ASN A 64 -9.63 25.90 -2.46
N MET A 65 -9.29 25.65 -1.19
CA MET A 65 -8.69 24.37 -0.75
C MET A 65 -9.64 23.16 -0.98
N TYR A 66 -10.95 23.39 -1.04
CA TYR A 66 -11.96 22.36 -1.27
C TYR A 66 -12.28 22.16 -2.75
N ARG A 67 -11.64 22.91 -3.65
CA ARG A 67 -11.91 22.91 -5.10
C ARG A 67 -11.99 21.50 -5.69
N LYS A 68 -11.00 20.65 -5.42
CA LYS A 68 -10.97 19.26 -5.93
C LYS A 68 -12.17 18.45 -5.42
N LEU A 69 -12.53 18.59 -4.14
CA LEU A 69 -13.66 17.89 -3.54
C LEU A 69 -15.00 18.39 -4.08
N VAL A 70 -15.13 19.69 -4.32
CA VAL A 70 -16.33 20.27 -4.93
C VAL A 70 -16.50 19.75 -6.36
N ILE A 71 -15.42 19.69 -7.15
CA ILE A 71 -15.46 19.16 -8.52
C ILE A 71 -15.93 17.70 -8.54
N GLN A 72 -15.48 16.86 -7.59
CA GLN A 72 -16.00 15.48 -7.44
C GLN A 72 -17.51 15.45 -7.20
N VAL A 73 -18.01 16.27 -6.27
CA VAL A 73 -19.44 16.34 -5.96
C VAL A 73 -20.22 16.84 -7.19
N PHE A 74 -19.75 17.88 -7.89
CA PHE A 74 -20.35 18.35 -9.14
C PHE A 74 -20.42 17.22 -10.17
N ASN A 75 -19.30 16.54 -10.43
CA ASN A 75 -19.25 15.44 -11.39
C ASN A 75 -20.27 14.35 -11.05
N LYS A 76 -20.40 13.97 -9.78
CA LYS A 76 -21.38 12.98 -9.31
C LYS A 76 -22.82 13.45 -9.48
N LEU A 77 -23.15 14.66 -9.04
CA LEU A 77 -24.51 15.22 -9.14
C LEU A 77 -24.94 15.42 -10.60
N THR A 78 -24.01 15.75 -11.50
CA THR A 78 -24.31 15.88 -12.94
C THR A 78 -24.64 14.56 -13.63
N GLN A 79 -24.47 13.42 -12.97
CA GLN A 79 -24.93 12.12 -13.47
C GLN A 79 -26.41 11.84 -13.13
N VAL A 80 -27.05 12.72 -12.35
CA VAL A 80 -28.42 12.57 -11.86
C VAL A 80 -29.36 13.49 -12.67
N PRO A 81 -30.26 12.94 -13.52
CA PRO A 81 -31.08 13.75 -14.42
C PRO A 81 -31.94 14.81 -13.72
N GLY A 82 -32.55 14.51 -12.56
CA GLY A 82 -33.37 15.48 -11.82
C GLY A 82 -32.56 16.68 -11.33
N TRP A 83 -31.34 16.44 -10.83
CA TRP A 83 -30.43 17.51 -10.38
C TRP A 83 -29.93 18.38 -11.53
N VAL A 84 -29.68 17.79 -12.69
CA VAL A 84 -29.28 18.51 -13.91
C VAL A 84 -30.42 19.37 -14.46
N ALA A 85 -31.66 18.86 -14.40
CA ALA A 85 -32.84 19.62 -14.82
C ALA A 85 -33.03 20.89 -13.98
N VAL A 86 -32.92 20.77 -12.65
CA VAL A 86 -32.99 21.92 -11.73
C VAL A 86 -31.93 22.98 -12.05
N PHE A 87 -30.69 22.56 -12.29
CA PHE A 87 -29.63 23.51 -12.65
C PHE A 87 -29.96 24.22 -13.96
N ARG A 88 -30.32 23.46 -15.00
CA ARG A 88 -30.63 23.98 -16.35
C ARG A 88 -31.72 25.03 -16.35
N GLU A 89 -32.73 24.88 -15.50
CA GLU A 89 -33.89 25.78 -15.44
C GLU A 89 -33.60 27.04 -14.60
N SER A 90 -32.51 27.07 -13.83
CA SER A 90 -32.23 28.13 -12.87
C SER A 90 -31.29 29.21 -13.43
N THR A 91 -31.87 30.35 -13.83
CA THR A 91 -31.07 31.52 -14.25
C THR A 91 -30.22 32.10 -13.12
N THR A 92 -30.69 32.01 -11.86
CA THR A 92 -29.94 32.51 -10.70
C THR A 92 -28.66 31.71 -10.47
N LEU A 93 -28.71 30.37 -10.61
CA LEU A 93 -27.50 29.53 -10.53
C LEU A 93 -26.55 29.80 -11.70
N HIS A 94 -27.07 30.04 -12.91
CA HIS A 94 -26.25 30.42 -14.07
C HIS A 94 -25.54 31.75 -13.87
N ASP A 95 -26.17 32.73 -13.22
CA ASP A 95 -25.49 34.00 -12.94
C ASP A 95 -24.50 33.86 -11.79
N LYS A 96 -24.83 33.05 -10.77
CA LYS A 96 -23.93 32.78 -9.65
C LYS A 96 -22.64 32.09 -10.11
N ILE A 97 -22.71 31.10 -10.99
CA ILE A 97 -21.50 30.39 -11.46
C ILE A 97 -20.58 31.32 -12.26
N LYS A 98 -21.12 32.30 -13.00
CA LYS A 98 -20.33 33.31 -13.72
C LYS A 98 -19.57 34.27 -12.80
N THR A 99 -19.93 34.35 -11.52
CA THR A 99 -19.20 35.17 -10.53
C THR A 99 -17.90 34.51 -10.06
N LEU A 100 -17.73 33.20 -10.28
CA LEU A 100 -16.52 32.48 -9.90
C LEU A 100 -15.32 32.92 -10.74
N HIS A 101 -14.10 32.65 -10.27
CA HIS A 101 -12.91 32.83 -11.08
C HIS A 101 -12.97 31.97 -12.36
N GLU A 102 -12.48 32.49 -13.48
CA GLU A 102 -12.56 31.85 -14.81
C GLU A 102 -12.01 30.42 -14.81
N ASP A 103 -10.91 30.18 -14.10
CA ASP A 103 -10.32 28.83 -14.00
C ASP A 103 -11.23 27.86 -13.23
N LEU A 104 -11.99 28.32 -12.23
CA LEU A 104 -12.93 27.47 -11.49
C LEU A 104 -14.18 27.21 -12.32
N GLN A 105 -14.68 28.23 -13.02
CA GLN A 105 -15.76 28.05 -13.99
C GLN A 105 -15.39 27.02 -15.05
N ALA A 106 -14.19 27.12 -15.63
CA ALA A 106 -13.71 26.18 -16.63
C ALA A 106 -13.64 24.74 -16.09
N ALA A 107 -13.16 24.56 -14.86
CA ALA A 107 -13.08 23.24 -14.22
C ALA A 107 -14.45 22.61 -13.93
N LEU A 108 -15.42 23.41 -13.43
CA LEU A 108 -16.79 22.95 -13.22
C LEU A 108 -17.53 22.69 -14.55
N GLY A 109 -17.35 23.58 -15.53
CA GLY A 109 -17.89 23.46 -16.88
C GLY A 109 -17.37 22.23 -17.62
N ALA A 110 -16.11 21.83 -17.38
CA ALA A 110 -15.56 20.60 -17.95
C ALA A 110 -16.33 19.34 -17.52
N GLN A 111 -16.99 19.35 -16.35
CA GLN A 111 -17.65 18.16 -15.82
C GLN A 111 -18.92 17.76 -16.57
N HIS A 112 -19.66 18.73 -17.14
CA HIS A 112 -20.93 18.45 -17.80
C HIS A 112 -21.38 19.58 -18.75
N GLU A 113 -22.02 19.22 -19.87
CA GLU A 113 -22.39 20.18 -20.92
C GLU A 113 -23.35 21.27 -20.43
N VAL A 114 -24.30 20.94 -19.54
CA VAL A 114 -25.23 21.94 -18.96
C VAL A 114 -24.49 23.03 -18.17
N ILE A 115 -23.44 22.64 -17.43
CA ILE A 115 -22.62 23.60 -16.67
C ILE A 115 -21.80 24.44 -17.66
N LYS A 116 -21.21 23.80 -18.67
CA LYS A 116 -20.46 24.48 -19.74
C LYS A 116 -21.29 25.53 -20.49
N MET A 117 -22.58 25.29 -20.72
CA MET A 117 -23.48 26.28 -21.34
C MET A 117 -23.76 27.49 -20.44
N SER A 118 -23.42 27.41 -19.15
CA SER A 118 -23.76 28.41 -18.13
C SER A 118 -22.55 29.27 -17.69
N ILE A 119 -21.33 28.94 -18.12
CA ILE A 119 -20.11 29.68 -17.78
C ILE A 119 -19.83 30.85 -18.73
N ALA A 120 -19.00 31.79 -18.28
CA ALA A 120 -18.65 32.97 -19.08
C ALA A 120 -17.83 32.62 -20.34
N PRO A 121 -17.93 33.40 -21.44
CA PRO A 121 -17.16 33.16 -22.66
C PRO A 121 -15.64 33.10 -22.45
N LYS A 122 -15.12 33.88 -21.50
CA LYS A 122 -13.70 33.86 -21.15
C LYS A 122 -13.30 32.56 -20.44
N ALA A 123 -14.17 32.00 -19.59
CA ALA A 123 -13.97 30.71 -18.96
C ALA A 123 -14.02 29.54 -19.97
N LEU A 124 -14.85 29.63 -21.03
CA LEU A 124 -14.84 28.64 -22.13
C LEU A 124 -13.46 28.55 -22.80
N GLN A 125 -12.77 29.68 -22.97
CA GLN A 125 -11.41 29.71 -23.52
C GLN A 125 -10.39 29.05 -22.59
N SER A 126 -10.62 29.12 -21.27
CA SER A 126 -9.76 28.51 -20.24
C SER A 126 -9.95 27.00 -20.09
N MET A 127 -10.99 26.39 -20.69
CA MET A 127 -11.24 24.95 -20.58
C MET A 127 -10.08 24.07 -21.07
N LYS A 128 -9.30 24.53 -22.05
CA LYS A 128 -8.10 23.84 -22.55
C LYS A 128 -6.94 23.81 -21.54
N PHE A 129 -7.01 24.63 -20.50
CA PHE A 129 -6.01 24.72 -19.42
C PHE A 129 -6.51 24.09 -18.11
N VAL A 130 -7.66 23.42 -18.12
CA VAL A 130 -8.15 22.67 -16.96
C VAL A 130 -7.08 21.66 -16.54
N ARG A 131 -6.77 21.65 -15.24
CA ARG A 131 -5.72 20.80 -14.68
C ARG A 131 -6.02 19.34 -14.94
N LYS A 132 -4.99 18.53 -15.13
CA LYS A 132 -5.13 17.10 -15.46
C LYS A 132 -5.99 16.36 -14.43
N ASP A 133 -5.80 16.64 -13.15
CA ASP A 133 -6.55 16.06 -12.02
C ASP A 133 -7.98 16.58 -11.88
N GLU A 134 -8.35 17.65 -12.59
CA GLU A 134 -9.69 18.23 -12.64
C GLU A 134 -10.49 17.78 -13.88
N GLN A 135 -9.87 17.02 -14.79
CA GLN A 135 -10.56 16.48 -15.96
C GLN A 135 -11.61 15.43 -15.54
N PRO A 136 -12.78 15.35 -16.20
CA PRO A 136 -13.90 14.54 -15.75
C PRO A 136 -13.56 13.06 -15.53
N GLU A 137 -12.77 12.47 -16.43
CA GLU A 137 -12.38 11.07 -16.31
C GLU A 137 -11.40 10.86 -15.15
N ARG A 138 -10.49 11.80 -14.89
CA ARG A 138 -9.57 11.74 -13.73
C ARG A 138 -10.28 11.96 -12.41
N VAL A 139 -11.31 12.80 -12.41
CA VAL A 139 -12.18 13.01 -11.24
C VAL A 139 -12.94 11.71 -10.91
N ARG A 140 -13.52 11.04 -11.92
CA ARG A 140 -14.19 9.74 -11.75
C ARG A 140 -13.23 8.66 -11.28
N GLU A 141 -12.04 8.58 -11.87
CA GLU A 141 -10.98 7.66 -11.45
C GLU A 141 -10.61 7.87 -9.97
N ALA A 142 -10.40 9.11 -9.54
CA ALA A 142 -10.10 9.44 -8.16
C ALA A 142 -11.24 9.07 -7.20
N MET A 143 -12.50 9.24 -7.61
CA MET A 143 -13.67 8.83 -6.83
C MET A 143 -13.76 7.31 -6.69
N GLU A 144 -13.52 6.55 -7.76
CA GLU A 144 -13.51 5.08 -7.69
C GLU A 144 -12.33 4.56 -6.85
N LYS A 145 -11.15 5.19 -6.93
CA LYS A 145 -10.02 4.91 -6.03
C LYS A 145 -10.39 5.15 -4.57
N GLU A 146 -10.97 6.30 -4.24
CA GLU A 146 -11.43 6.63 -2.87
C GLU A 146 -12.43 5.59 -2.36
N LYS A 147 -13.41 5.21 -3.19
CA LYS A 147 -14.40 4.18 -2.87
C LYS A 147 -13.77 2.80 -2.63
N MET A 148 -12.79 2.40 -3.43
CA MET A 148 -12.10 1.12 -3.23
C MET A 148 -11.25 1.12 -1.96
N VAL A 149 -10.53 2.22 -1.69
CA VAL A 149 -9.74 2.37 -0.46
C VAL A 149 -10.64 2.31 0.78
N ASP A 150 -11.77 3.01 0.76
CA ASP A 150 -12.77 2.96 1.83
C ASP A 150 -13.28 1.54 2.05
N ALA A 151 -13.62 0.81 0.97
CA ALA A 151 -14.08 -0.57 1.07
C ALA A 151 -13.02 -1.48 1.70
N ILE A 152 -11.74 -1.33 1.34
CA ILE A 152 -10.64 -2.11 1.92
C ILE A 152 -10.48 -1.81 3.42
N ARG A 153 -10.62 -0.53 3.83
CA ARG A 153 -10.55 -0.13 5.24
C ARG A 153 -11.72 -0.67 6.06
N GLU A 154 -12.91 -0.69 5.47
CA GLU A 154 -14.10 -1.27 6.09
C GLU A 154 -13.96 -2.81 6.25
N GLU A 155 -13.30 -3.50 5.30
CA GLU A 155 -12.99 -4.94 5.40
C GLU A 155 -12.04 -5.28 6.55
N THR A 156 -11.07 -4.41 6.86
CA THR A 156 -10.01 -4.71 7.85
C THR A 156 -10.39 -4.38 9.29
N ASN A 157 -11.50 -3.69 9.52
CA ASN A 157 -11.84 -3.11 10.82
C ASN A 157 -10.65 -2.31 11.42
N MET A 158 -9.78 -1.76 10.54
CA MET A 158 -8.65 -0.92 10.95
C MET A 158 -9.24 0.29 11.68
N PRO A 159 -8.98 0.47 12.99
CA PRO A 159 -9.45 1.65 13.70
C PRO A 159 -8.81 2.88 13.05
N ASP A 160 -9.63 3.88 12.73
CA ASP A 160 -9.22 5.02 11.91
C ASP A 160 -7.97 5.71 12.47
N GLU A 161 -7.68 5.70 13.78
CA GLU A 161 -6.31 5.89 14.26
C GLU A 161 -6.06 5.43 15.71
N ALA A 162 -4.94 4.75 15.95
CA ALA A 162 -4.33 4.64 17.29
C ALA A 162 -3.78 5.99 17.82
N PHE A 163 -3.61 6.99 16.94
CA PHE A 163 -3.07 8.32 17.26
C PHE A 163 -3.99 9.49 16.86
N GLY A 164 -5.28 9.27 16.61
CA GLY A 164 -6.32 10.27 16.22
C GLY A 164 -6.20 10.88 14.82
N SER A 165 -7.31 11.36 14.25
CA SER A 165 -7.31 11.95 12.90
C SER A 165 -6.59 13.26 12.87
N PRO A 166 -5.96 13.64 11.74
CA PRO A 166 -5.75 15.05 11.49
C PRO A 166 -7.10 15.73 11.75
N LYS A 167 -7.15 16.68 12.68
CA LYS A 167 -8.37 17.48 12.83
C LYS A 167 -8.63 18.17 11.49
N ALA A 168 -9.86 18.56 11.16
CA ALA A 168 -10.14 19.33 9.93
C ALA A 168 -9.33 20.65 9.80
N SER A 169 -8.61 21.06 10.86
CA SER A 169 -7.63 22.16 10.87
C SER A 169 -6.23 21.76 10.38
N ASP A 170 -5.90 20.47 10.35
CA ASP A 170 -4.60 19.89 9.97
C ASP A 170 -4.52 19.62 8.46
N ASP A 171 -5.60 19.83 7.72
CA ASP A 171 -5.62 19.96 6.24
C ASP A 171 -4.98 21.28 5.76
N GLN A 172 -4.17 21.92 6.61
CA GLN A 172 -3.19 22.89 6.17
C GLN A 172 -2.08 22.13 5.42
N GLU A 173 -2.31 21.81 4.15
CA GLU A 173 -1.23 21.55 3.20
C GLU A 173 -0.40 22.83 3.05
N ALA A 174 0.44 23.11 4.04
CA ALA A 174 1.58 23.96 3.84
C ALA A 174 2.46 23.27 2.79
N PHE A 175 2.61 23.93 1.65
CA PHE A 175 3.52 23.51 0.58
C PHE A 175 4.95 23.54 1.11
N PHE A 176 5.42 22.41 1.61
CA PHE A 176 6.83 22.20 1.90
C PHE A 176 7.45 21.51 0.68
N PRO A 177 8.41 22.14 -0.02
CA PRO A 177 9.14 21.47 -1.09
C PRO A 177 9.83 20.23 -0.49
N GLY A 178 9.48 19.04 -0.99
CA GLY A 178 10.05 17.75 -0.54
C GLY A 178 9.10 16.78 0.15
N LYS A 179 7.85 17.15 0.46
CA LYS A 179 6.87 16.21 1.05
C LYS A 179 6.33 15.24 -0.02
N LEU A 180 6.43 13.93 0.22
CA LEU A 180 5.86 12.91 -0.66
C LEU A 180 4.35 13.12 -0.85
N SER A 181 3.84 12.76 -2.03
CA SER A 181 2.39 12.67 -2.27
C SER A 181 1.77 11.65 -1.31
N LYS A 182 0.49 11.85 -0.96
CA LYS A 182 -0.24 10.94 -0.07
C LYS A 182 -0.32 9.52 -0.67
N GLU A 183 -0.41 9.44 -1.99
CA GLU A 183 -0.45 8.22 -2.78
C GLU A 183 0.86 7.43 -2.66
N LEU A 184 2.01 8.06 -2.93
CA LEU A 184 3.31 7.40 -2.82
C LEU A 184 3.59 6.99 -1.37
N ALA A 185 3.24 7.82 -0.39
CA ALA A 185 3.38 7.48 1.02
C ALA A 185 2.56 6.22 1.40
N ALA A 186 1.33 6.08 0.91
CA ALA A 186 0.50 4.90 1.15
C ALA A 186 1.08 3.65 0.49
N PHE A 187 1.63 3.76 -0.72
CA PHE A 187 2.29 2.63 -1.39
C PHE A 187 3.55 2.18 -0.66
N GLN A 188 4.37 3.12 -0.25
CA GLN A 188 5.55 2.84 0.58
C GLN A 188 5.19 2.20 1.91
N GLU A 189 4.11 2.64 2.56
CA GLU A 189 3.61 2.01 3.78
C GLU A 189 3.20 0.55 3.54
N GLY A 190 2.54 0.27 2.42
CA GLY A 190 2.23 -1.09 1.98
C GLY A 190 3.47 -1.96 1.76
N ILE A 191 4.48 -1.44 1.06
CA ILE A 191 5.77 -2.13 0.84
C ILE A 191 6.44 -2.41 2.18
N ASP A 192 6.49 -1.42 3.08
CA ASP A 192 7.12 -1.59 4.37
C ASP A 192 6.35 -2.60 5.24
N ALA A 193 5.02 -2.67 5.13
CA ALA A 193 4.24 -3.71 5.79
C ALA A 193 4.62 -5.10 5.26
N VAL A 194 4.73 -5.25 3.94
CA VAL A 194 5.20 -6.51 3.31
C VAL A 194 6.59 -6.91 3.79
N LEU A 195 7.56 -5.99 3.75
CA LEU A 195 8.94 -6.27 4.15
C LEU A 195 9.08 -6.63 5.64
N SER A 196 8.04 -6.43 6.45
CA SER A 196 8.05 -6.80 7.87
C SER A 196 7.74 -8.29 8.08
N ILE A 197 7.15 -8.94 7.07
CA ILE A 197 6.72 -10.33 7.07
C ILE A 197 7.89 -11.20 6.57
N ASP A 198 8.81 -11.51 7.48
CA ASP A 198 10.06 -12.23 7.20
C ASP A 198 10.05 -13.71 7.69
N ASP A 199 8.94 -14.17 8.28
CA ASP A 199 8.75 -15.54 8.75
C ASP A 199 7.29 -16.01 8.68
N ASP A 200 7.08 -17.32 8.83
CA ASP A 200 5.76 -17.94 8.74
C ASP A 200 4.80 -17.51 9.85
N ALA A 201 5.31 -17.27 11.07
CA ALA A 201 4.47 -16.85 12.19
C ALA A 201 3.92 -15.42 11.97
N LYS A 202 4.74 -14.52 11.40
CA LYS A 202 4.30 -13.19 10.99
C LYS A 202 3.35 -13.26 9.80
N MET A 203 3.59 -14.16 8.86
CA MET A 203 2.68 -14.37 7.73
C MET A 203 1.28 -14.81 8.20
N GLU A 204 1.19 -15.71 9.18
CA GLU A 204 -0.08 -16.15 9.75
C GLU A 204 -0.81 -15.07 10.54
N ASN A 205 -0.08 -14.28 11.33
CA ASN A 205 -0.67 -13.30 12.25
C ASN A 205 -0.85 -11.89 11.67
N GLY A 206 -0.09 -11.53 10.63
CA GLY A 206 -0.05 -10.16 10.09
C GLY A 206 -0.07 -10.09 8.56
N GLY A 207 -0.09 -11.22 7.86
CA GLY A 207 -0.09 -11.24 6.39
C GLY A 207 -1.31 -10.58 5.77
N LEU A 208 -2.51 -10.78 6.33
CA LEU A 208 -3.74 -10.17 5.82
C LEU A 208 -3.68 -8.64 5.90
N GLU A 209 -3.23 -8.12 7.04
CA GLU A 209 -3.10 -6.68 7.25
C GLU A 209 -2.06 -6.08 6.30
N ALA A 210 -0.89 -6.71 6.17
CA ALA A 210 0.14 -6.27 5.23
C ALA A 210 -0.38 -6.27 3.78
N LEU A 211 -1.15 -7.30 3.39
CA LEU A 211 -1.79 -7.36 2.08
C LEU A 211 -2.79 -6.21 1.89
N ASN A 212 -3.61 -5.88 2.89
CA ASN A 212 -4.60 -4.81 2.78
C ASN A 212 -3.97 -3.42 2.72
N THR A 213 -2.92 -3.18 3.51
CA THR A 213 -2.12 -1.95 3.43
C THR A 213 -1.47 -1.81 2.05
N LEU A 214 -0.93 -2.90 1.49
CA LEU A 214 -0.41 -2.92 0.12
C LEU A 214 -1.51 -2.69 -0.93
N ARG A 215 -2.69 -3.30 -0.77
CA ARG A 215 -3.86 -3.08 -1.66
C ARG A 215 -4.22 -1.62 -1.72
N ILE A 216 -4.33 -0.94 -0.57
CA ILE A 216 -4.61 0.51 -0.50
C ILE A 216 -3.54 1.29 -1.28
N GLY A 217 -2.26 1.02 -1.00
CA GLY A 217 -1.14 1.66 -1.67
C GLY A 217 -1.17 1.51 -3.20
N CYS A 218 -1.41 0.28 -3.69
CA CYS A 218 -1.51 0.00 -5.12
C CYS A 218 -2.69 0.72 -5.76
N VAL A 219 -3.87 0.69 -5.14
CA VAL A 219 -5.08 1.38 -5.65
C VAL A 219 -4.86 2.90 -5.73
N MET A 220 -4.21 3.49 -4.72
CA MET A 220 -3.92 4.92 -4.73
C MET A 220 -2.95 5.31 -5.86
N CYS A 221 -1.94 4.49 -6.12
CA CYS A 221 -0.93 4.73 -7.16
C CYS A 221 -1.31 4.22 -8.56
N ALA A 222 -2.46 3.57 -8.72
CA ALA A 222 -2.85 2.91 -9.96
C ALA A 222 -2.78 3.89 -11.17
N GLY A 223 -2.13 3.51 -12.26
CA GLY A 223 -1.93 4.39 -13.42
C GLY A 223 -0.87 5.50 -13.27
N GLN A 224 -0.10 5.52 -12.18
CA GLN A 224 1.01 6.48 -11.93
C GLN A 224 2.35 5.73 -11.94
N GLU A 225 2.89 5.51 -13.13
CA GLU A 225 4.11 4.72 -13.34
C GLU A 225 5.32 5.27 -12.59
N GLU A 226 5.40 6.60 -12.41
CA GLU A 226 6.46 7.27 -11.66
C GLU A 226 6.57 6.76 -10.21
N PHE A 227 5.46 6.40 -9.57
CA PHE A 227 5.44 5.89 -8.20
C PHE A 227 5.91 4.44 -8.12
N PHE A 228 5.54 3.63 -9.11
CA PHE A 228 6.03 2.25 -9.21
C PHE A 228 7.54 2.22 -9.53
N GLN A 229 8.02 3.07 -10.43
CA GLN A 229 9.44 3.19 -10.75
C GLN A 229 10.29 3.60 -9.55
N HIS A 230 9.80 4.54 -8.74
CA HIS A 230 10.47 4.97 -7.51
C HIS A 230 10.74 3.81 -6.54
N GLU A 231 9.88 2.79 -6.55
CA GLU A 231 9.94 1.63 -5.64
C GLU A 231 10.40 0.33 -6.32
N ILE A 232 11.02 0.41 -7.51
CA ILE A 232 11.41 -0.75 -8.32
C ILE A 232 12.32 -1.74 -7.59
N ARG A 233 13.06 -1.28 -6.57
CA ARG A 233 13.95 -2.13 -5.77
C ARG A 233 13.22 -3.17 -4.91
N HIS A 234 11.90 -3.02 -4.69
CA HIS A 234 11.11 -3.91 -3.83
C HIS A 234 10.23 -4.88 -4.61
N VAL A 235 10.30 -4.87 -5.94
CA VAL A 235 9.42 -5.67 -6.82
C VAL A 235 9.44 -7.17 -6.44
N HIS A 236 10.64 -7.71 -6.24
CA HIS A 236 10.86 -9.11 -5.89
C HIS A 236 10.29 -9.49 -4.52
N ASP A 237 10.45 -8.61 -3.52
CA ASP A 237 9.91 -8.83 -2.17
C ASP A 237 8.38 -8.78 -2.19
N VAL A 238 7.81 -7.82 -2.93
CA VAL A 238 6.35 -7.66 -3.03
C VAL A 238 5.72 -8.82 -3.80
N TYR A 239 6.24 -9.20 -4.97
CA TYR A 239 5.73 -10.38 -5.68
C TYR A 239 5.92 -11.67 -4.87
N GLY A 240 7.08 -11.84 -4.24
CA GLY A 240 7.36 -12.99 -3.36
C GLY A 240 6.35 -13.09 -2.23
N PHE A 241 6.03 -11.97 -1.58
CA PHE A 241 5.02 -11.91 -0.53
C PHE A 241 3.63 -12.29 -1.04
N VAL A 242 3.13 -11.66 -2.11
CA VAL A 242 1.75 -11.90 -2.56
C VAL A 242 1.54 -13.31 -3.11
N LEU A 243 2.54 -13.87 -3.80
CA LEU A 243 2.51 -15.27 -4.23
C LEU A 243 2.56 -16.21 -3.02
N GLY A 244 3.43 -15.92 -2.05
CA GLY A 244 3.51 -16.67 -0.81
C GLY A 244 2.23 -16.61 0.04
N TYR A 245 1.52 -15.49 0.00
CA TYR A 245 0.23 -15.32 0.66
C TYR A 245 -0.85 -16.15 -0.04
N ALA A 246 -1.00 -16.01 -1.36
CA ALA A 246 -1.97 -16.78 -2.15
C ALA A 246 -1.78 -18.29 -1.99
N ARG A 247 -0.54 -18.75 -1.83
CA ARG A 247 -0.23 -20.16 -1.59
C ARG A 247 -0.79 -20.67 -0.28
N ARG A 248 -0.64 -19.90 0.80
CA ARG A 248 -1.07 -20.27 2.16
C ARG A 248 -2.57 -20.05 2.37
N LYS A 249 -3.15 -19.04 1.71
CA LYS A 249 -4.54 -18.62 1.85
C LYS A 249 -5.23 -18.55 0.47
N PRO A 250 -5.41 -19.70 -0.22
CA PRO A 250 -5.98 -19.71 -1.58
C PRO A 250 -7.41 -19.17 -1.65
N GLY A 251 -8.18 -19.25 -0.56
CA GLY A 251 -9.52 -18.65 -0.47
C GLY A 251 -9.52 -17.12 -0.55
N GLU A 252 -8.37 -16.47 -0.40
CA GLU A 252 -8.22 -15.02 -0.47
C GLU A 252 -7.52 -14.55 -1.76
N VAL A 253 -7.42 -15.42 -2.76
CA VAL A 253 -6.70 -15.11 -4.02
C VAL A 253 -7.29 -13.91 -4.76
N SER A 254 -8.57 -13.57 -4.57
CA SER A 254 -9.17 -12.36 -5.15
C SER A 254 -8.48 -11.09 -4.67
N ARG A 255 -8.10 -11.00 -3.38
CA ARG A 255 -7.36 -9.85 -2.83
C ARG A 255 -5.95 -9.75 -3.39
N VAL A 256 -5.30 -10.89 -3.61
CA VAL A 256 -3.98 -10.95 -4.25
C VAL A 256 -4.07 -10.57 -5.74
N ALA A 257 -5.13 -11.03 -6.42
CA ALA A 257 -5.42 -10.68 -7.80
C ALA A 257 -5.58 -9.17 -8.00
N GLU A 258 -6.19 -8.46 -7.05
CA GLU A 258 -6.31 -7.01 -7.08
C GLU A 258 -4.95 -6.31 -7.13
N VAL A 259 -4.04 -6.70 -6.23
CA VAL A 259 -2.66 -6.15 -6.19
C VAL A 259 -1.92 -6.50 -7.47
N ILE A 260 -1.88 -7.79 -7.82
CA ILE A 260 -1.12 -8.27 -8.96
C ILE A 260 -1.60 -7.65 -10.27
N ASN A 261 -2.90 -7.43 -10.45
CA ASN A 261 -3.42 -6.76 -11.65
C ASN A 261 -2.81 -5.36 -11.81
N ILE A 262 -2.79 -4.56 -10.74
CA ILE A 262 -2.23 -3.20 -10.75
C ILE A 262 -0.71 -3.26 -11.01
N LEU A 263 0.02 -4.12 -10.30
CA LEU A 263 1.47 -4.26 -10.45
C LEU A 263 1.86 -4.71 -11.87
N MET A 264 1.09 -5.62 -12.48
CA MET A 264 1.35 -6.07 -13.85
C MET A 264 0.95 -5.05 -14.90
N THR A 265 0.09 -4.08 -14.57
CA THR A 265 -0.23 -2.95 -15.45
C THR A 265 0.92 -1.93 -15.50
N SER A 266 1.78 -1.88 -14.47
CA SER A 266 3.01 -1.07 -14.50
C SER A 266 4.05 -1.70 -15.44
N PRO A 267 4.55 -0.96 -16.45
CA PRO A 267 5.62 -1.44 -17.33
C PRO A 267 6.91 -1.81 -16.58
N SER A 268 7.33 -1.01 -15.60
CA SER A 268 8.56 -1.29 -14.84
C SER A 268 8.45 -2.55 -13.99
N TRP A 269 7.34 -2.74 -13.28
CA TRP A 269 7.13 -3.90 -12.41
C TRP A 269 6.85 -5.18 -13.20
N SER A 270 6.06 -5.10 -14.28
CA SER A 270 5.80 -6.27 -15.13
C SER A 270 7.05 -6.77 -15.84
N ALA A 271 7.93 -5.87 -16.30
CA ALA A 271 9.18 -6.26 -16.94
C ALA A 271 10.13 -7.02 -16.00
N VAL A 272 10.17 -6.66 -14.71
CA VAL A 272 10.94 -7.41 -13.70
C VAL A 272 10.33 -8.79 -13.46
N PHE A 273 8.99 -8.88 -13.40
CA PHE A 273 8.31 -10.18 -13.29
C PHE A 273 8.68 -11.10 -14.46
N GLU A 274 8.55 -10.63 -15.70
CA GLU A 274 8.86 -11.38 -16.93
C GLU A 274 10.33 -11.84 -17.00
N ALA A 275 11.24 -11.04 -16.47
CA ALA A 275 12.67 -11.37 -16.42
C ALA A 275 13.03 -12.31 -15.26
N SER A 276 12.06 -12.75 -14.46
CA SER A 276 12.32 -13.41 -13.17
C SER A 276 11.83 -14.87 -13.10
N PRO A 277 12.68 -15.85 -13.47
CA PRO A 277 12.39 -17.27 -13.26
C PRO A 277 11.94 -17.63 -11.84
N PRO A 278 12.51 -17.08 -10.74
CA PRO A 278 12.03 -17.37 -9.39
C PRO A 278 10.58 -16.97 -9.14
N LEU A 279 10.12 -15.88 -9.76
CA LEU A 279 8.72 -15.42 -9.63
C LEU A 279 7.78 -16.29 -10.48
N HIS A 280 8.23 -16.74 -11.66
CA HIS A 280 7.49 -17.72 -12.44
C HIS A 280 7.34 -19.05 -11.71
N ASP A 281 8.41 -19.53 -11.07
CA ASP A 281 8.38 -20.74 -10.25
C ASP A 281 7.44 -20.55 -9.04
N GLY A 282 7.46 -19.38 -8.41
CA GLY A 282 6.54 -19.01 -7.34
C GLY A 282 5.06 -19.02 -7.80
N LEU A 283 4.77 -18.51 -9.00
CA LEU A 283 3.43 -18.58 -9.59
C LEU A 283 3.01 -20.03 -9.88
N ARG A 284 3.90 -20.82 -10.47
CA ARG A 284 3.63 -22.24 -10.80
C ARG A 284 3.53 -23.15 -9.59
N SER A 285 4.05 -22.72 -8.43
CA SER A 285 3.98 -23.49 -7.18
C SER A 285 2.64 -23.35 -6.45
N LEU A 286 1.75 -22.46 -6.93
CA LEU A 286 0.40 -22.25 -6.41
C LEU A 286 -0.56 -23.38 -6.82
N PRO A 287 -1.67 -23.59 -6.09
CA PRO A 287 -2.78 -24.43 -6.57
C PRO A 287 -3.29 -23.98 -7.95
N ILE A 288 -3.79 -24.92 -8.76
CA ILE A 288 -4.24 -24.64 -10.14
C ILE A 288 -5.33 -23.57 -10.18
N GLU A 289 -6.24 -23.55 -9.21
CA GLU A 289 -7.27 -22.53 -9.05
C GLU A 289 -6.67 -21.13 -8.84
N ALA A 290 -5.65 -21.04 -7.98
CA ALA A 290 -4.99 -19.76 -7.71
C ALA A 290 -4.15 -19.31 -8.92
N GLN A 291 -3.48 -20.23 -9.62
CA GLN A 291 -2.80 -19.92 -10.87
C GLN A 291 -3.78 -19.37 -11.91
N ALA A 292 -4.91 -20.04 -12.12
CA ALA A 292 -5.95 -19.62 -13.05
C ALA A 292 -6.52 -18.24 -12.68
N ALA A 293 -6.78 -18.02 -11.38
CA ALA A 293 -7.28 -16.76 -10.85
C ALA A 293 -6.32 -15.58 -11.12
N LEU A 294 -5.02 -15.77 -10.88
CA LEU A 294 -4.01 -14.74 -11.13
C LEU A 294 -3.71 -14.57 -12.63
N GLY A 295 -3.65 -15.67 -13.38
CA GLY A 295 -3.46 -15.65 -14.84
C GLY A 295 -4.54 -14.85 -15.55
N LEU A 296 -5.80 -14.94 -15.10
CA LEU A 296 -6.93 -14.17 -15.65
C LEU A 296 -6.74 -12.65 -15.54
N GLN A 297 -5.90 -12.18 -14.62
CA GLN A 297 -5.75 -10.75 -14.36
C GLN A 297 -4.88 -10.02 -15.38
N HIS A 298 -3.94 -10.71 -16.04
CA HIS A 298 -3.05 -10.06 -17.00
C HIS A 298 -2.49 -11.07 -18.01
N GLU A 299 -2.37 -10.68 -19.28
CA GLU A 299 -1.89 -11.56 -20.36
C GLU A 299 -0.50 -12.16 -20.09
N LYS A 300 0.42 -11.33 -19.57
CA LYS A 300 1.78 -11.75 -19.21
C LYS A 300 1.77 -12.87 -18.16
N LEU A 301 0.90 -12.81 -17.14
CA LEU A 301 0.79 -13.88 -16.14
C LEU A 301 0.27 -15.17 -16.78
N MET A 302 -0.70 -15.06 -17.69
CA MET A 302 -1.28 -16.21 -18.40
C MET A 302 -0.23 -16.98 -19.23
N GLN A 303 0.89 -16.36 -19.60
CA GLN A 303 1.99 -17.05 -20.30
C GLN A 303 2.82 -17.95 -19.36
N PHE A 304 2.80 -17.69 -18.05
CA PHE A 304 3.65 -18.38 -17.08
C PHE A 304 2.91 -19.42 -16.21
N VAL A 305 1.58 -19.45 -16.23
CA VAL A 305 0.77 -20.48 -15.53
C VAL A 305 0.82 -21.85 -16.22
N ALA A 306 0.49 -22.90 -15.47
CA ALA A 306 0.39 -24.25 -16.02
C ALA A 306 -0.73 -24.36 -17.09
N PRO A 307 -0.61 -25.26 -18.08
CA PRO A 307 -1.64 -25.47 -19.12
C PRO A 307 -3.04 -25.75 -18.55
N GLU A 308 -3.12 -26.51 -17.45
CA GLU A 308 -4.37 -26.83 -16.75
C GLU A 308 -5.01 -25.58 -16.15
N ALA A 309 -4.18 -24.71 -15.56
CA ALA A 309 -4.64 -23.43 -15.02
C ALA A 309 -5.11 -22.48 -16.12
N LYS A 310 -4.41 -22.46 -17.27
CA LYS A 310 -4.82 -21.68 -18.44
C LYS A 310 -6.18 -22.14 -18.95
N ALA A 311 -6.38 -23.45 -19.10
CA ALA A 311 -7.66 -24.02 -19.53
C ALA A 311 -8.79 -23.63 -18.57
N LYS A 312 -8.56 -23.73 -17.25
CA LYS A 312 -9.53 -23.34 -16.21
C LYS A 312 -9.88 -21.86 -16.25
N ALA A 313 -8.90 -20.99 -16.41
CA ALA A 313 -9.11 -19.55 -16.53
C ALA A 313 -9.95 -19.19 -17.78
N THR A 314 -9.66 -19.82 -18.93
CA THR A 314 -10.42 -19.58 -20.17
C THR A 314 -11.79 -20.25 -20.19
N GLY A 315 -11.98 -21.32 -19.44
CA GLY A 315 -13.24 -22.06 -19.35
C GLY A 315 -14.29 -21.40 -18.45
N GLY A 316 -13.93 -20.35 -17.71
CA GLY A 316 -14.86 -19.62 -16.83
C GLY A 316 -15.20 -20.36 -15.52
N ASP A 317 -14.50 -21.43 -15.18
CA ASP A 317 -14.65 -22.19 -13.94
C ASP A 317 -13.83 -21.57 -12.80
N LEU A 318 -14.16 -20.32 -12.48
CA LEU A 318 -13.54 -19.53 -11.41
C LEU A 318 -14.60 -18.79 -10.58
N PRO A 319 -14.33 -18.48 -9.30
CA PRO A 319 -15.22 -17.67 -8.47
C PRO A 319 -15.51 -16.30 -9.11
N GLU A 320 -16.74 -15.81 -8.98
CA GLU A 320 -17.17 -14.52 -9.55
C GLU A 320 -16.37 -13.35 -8.97
N GLU A 321 -15.95 -13.46 -7.71
CA GLU A 321 -15.12 -12.47 -7.03
C GLU A 321 -13.80 -12.23 -7.78
N VAL A 322 -13.22 -13.27 -8.38
CA VAL A 322 -11.97 -13.21 -9.14
C VAL A 322 -12.19 -12.70 -10.56
N LYS A 323 -13.30 -13.10 -11.21
CA LYS A 323 -13.66 -12.64 -12.56
C LYS A 323 -13.93 -11.14 -12.58
N GLY A 324 -14.53 -10.61 -11.51
CA GLY A 324 -14.82 -9.19 -11.36
C GLY A 324 -13.59 -8.31 -11.15
N VAL A 325 -12.44 -8.86 -10.72
CA VAL A 325 -11.24 -8.07 -10.38
C VAL A 325 -10.73 -7.28 -11.58
N ALA A 326 -10.53 -7.91 -12.74
CA ALA A 326 -10.00 -7.22 -13.91
C ALA A 326 -10.93 -6.08 -14.39
N ALA A 327 -12.25 -6.28 -14.33
CA ALA A 327 -13.22 -5.23 -14.65
C ALA A 327 -13.18 -4.09 -13.63
N LYS A 328 -13.09 -4.42 -12.34
CA LYS A 328 -12.92 -3.47 -11.24
C LYS A 328 -11.64 -2.63 -11.43
N MET A 329 -10.50 -3.26 -11.70
CA MET A 329 -9.22 -2.55 -11.82
C MET A 329 -9.13 -1.66 -13.06
N LYS A 330 -9.82 -2.01 -14.14
CA LYS A 330 -9.91 -1.16 -15.34
C LYS A 330 -10.52 0.23 -15.05
N THR A 331 -11.34 0.39 -14.02
CA THR A 331 -11.94 1.69 -13.69
C THR A 331 -10.95 2.68 -13.07
N ILE A 332 -9.80 2.18 -12.56
CA ILE A 332 -8.77 2.99 -11.89
C ILE A 332 -7.43 3.00 -12.65
N ASN A 333 -7.24 2.14 -13.64
CA ASN A 333 -5.99 1.95 -14.40
C ASN A 333 -5.96 2.67 -15.76
N PHE A 334 -6.47 3.90 -15.85
CA PHE A 334 -6.50 4.62 -17.13
C PHE A 334 -5.12 5.19 -17.51
N PHE A 335 -4.39 4.43 -18.33
CA PHE A 335 -3.31 4.97 -19.14
C PHE A 335 -3.92 5.71 -20.34
N PRO A 336 -3.65 7.01 -20.55
CA PRO A 336 -3.90 7.58 -21.85
C PRO A 336 -3.07 6.74 -22.82
N GLY A 337 -3.74 6.11 -23.80
CA GLY A 337 -3.05 5.32 -24.81
C GLY A 337 -1.86 6.12 -25.37
N PRO A 338 -0.74 5.46 -25.70
CA PRO A 338 0.43 6.18 -26.17
C PRO A 338 0.04 7.03 -27.40
N PRO A 339 0.54 8.27 -27.54
CA PRO A 339 0.63 8.86 -28.86
C PRO A 339 1.40 7.85 -29.73
N GLN A 340 0.90 7.58 -30.94
CA GLN A 340 1.49 6.61 -31.87
C GLN A 340 3.02 6.81 -31.93
N GLY A 341 3.77 5.90 -31.30
CA GLY A 341 5.20 6.08 -31.01
C GLY A 341 5.71 5.14 -29.90
N GLY A 342 5.31 3.87 -29.94
CA GLY A 342 5.65 2.87 -28.91
C GLY A 342 7.16 2.60 -28.77
N ASP A 343 7.94 2.89 -29.80
CA ASP A 343 9.38 2.65 -29.80
C ASP A 343 10.18 3.80 -29.14
N GLU A 344 9.68 5.04 -29.20
CA GLU A 344 10.36 6.20 -28.62
C GLU A 344 10.18 6.31 -27.10
N VAL A 345 9.00 5.90 -26.58
CA VAL A 345 8.74 5.87 -25.13
C VAL A 345 9.56 4.77 -24.44
N GLN A 346 9.71 3.60 -25.08
CA GLN A 346 10.56 2.52 -24.58
C GLN A 346 12.04 2.92 -24.58
N ALA A 347 12.51 3.60 -25.61
CA ALA A 347 13.88 4.11 -25.71
C ALA A 347 14.17 5.26 -24.73
N ALA A 348 13.19 6.15 -24.50
CA ALA A 348 13.30 7.24 -23.52
C ALA A 348 13.26 6.74 -22.06
N ILE A 349 12.48 5.70 -21.75
CA ILE A 349 12.47 5.02 -20.44
C ILE A 349 13.83 4.34 -20.16
N LEU A 350 14.49 3.82 -21.18
CA LEU A 350 15.85 3.26 -21.08
C LEU A 350 16.94 4.34 -20.97
N ALA A 351 16.70 5.55 -21.50
CA ALA A 351 17.68 6.63 -21.57
C ALA A 351 17.62 7.66 -20.43
N ALA A 352 16.48 7.79 -19.72
CA ALA A 352 16.26 8.81 -18.70
C ALA A 352 16.67 8.39 -17.27
N ALA A 353 17.41 7.29 -17.10
CA ALA A 353 18.01 6.93 -15.81
C ALA A 353 19.27 7.79 -15.57
N GLU A 354 19.16 8.86 -14.76
CA GLU A 354 20.34 9.55 -14.22
C GLU A 354 21.17 8.63 -13.29
N PRO A 355 22.49 8.88 -13.16
CA PRO A 355 23.45 7.84 -12.81
C PRO A 355 23.48 7.57 -11.30
N VAL A 356 22.75 6.54 -10.88
CA VAL A 356 22.89 5.93 -9.55
C VAL A 356 23.99 4.84 -9.61
N PRO A 357 24.85 4.68 -8.59
CA PRO A 357 26.14 3.97 -8.72
C PRO A 357 26.04 2.47 -9.05
N LYS A 358 27.12 1.95 -9.66
CA LYS A 358 27.40 0.56 -10.10
C LYS A 358 26.68 -0.56 -9.32
N ASP A 359 25.91 -1.37 -10.05
CA ASP A 359 25.64 -2.80 -9.84
C ASP A 359 25.42 -3.29 -8.40
N GLU A 360 24.17 -3.27 -7.92
CA GLU A 360 23.77 -3.97 -6.70
C GLU A 360 22.89 -5.19 -7.02
N TRP A 361 23.53 -6.37 -7.07
CA TRP A 361 22.81 -7.63 -6.88
C TRP A 361 22.23 -7.67 -5.47
N ARG A 362 21.01 -8.15 -5.30
CA ARG A 362 20.32 -8.30 -4.01
C ARG A 362 19.86 -9.74 -3.80
N GLU A 363 19.77 -10.15 -2.55
CA GLU A 363 19.22 -11.46 -2.15
C GLU A 363 17.75 -11.28 -1.73
N ALA A 364 16.85 -12.07 -2.31
CA ALA A 364 15.48 -12.24 -1.87
C ALA A 364 15.20 -13.71 -1.58
N LYS A 365 14.04 -14.00 -0.97
CA LYS A 365 13.63 -15.37 -0.65
C LYS A 365 12.31 -15.71 -1.30
N THR A 366 12.19 -16.95 -1.80
CA THR A 366 10.90 -17.49 -2.23
C THR A 366 9.99 -17.72 -1.02
N PRO A 367 8.68 -17.94 -1.21
CA PRO A 367 7.78 -18.32 -0.12
C PRO A 367 8.22 -19.55 0.66
N GLU A 368 8.91 -20.48 -0.02
CA GLU A 368 9.49 -21.68 0.59
C GLU A 368 10.80 -21.39 1.31
N GLY A 369 11.33 -20.17 1.25
CA GLY A 369 12.57 -19.75 1.90
C GLY A 369 13.84 -20.08 1.11
N HIS A 370 13.75 -20.33 -0.20
CA HIS A 370 14.92 -20.48 -1.07
C HIS A 370 15.48 -19.10 -1.37
N SER A 371 16.78 -18.90 -1.20
CA SER A 371 17.43 -17.67 -1.61
C SER A 371 17.52 -17.60 -3.13
N TYR A 372 17.25 -16.43 -3.69
CA TYR A 372 17.55 -16.10 -5.07
C TYR A 372 18.11 -14.67 -5.13
N TYR A 373 18.81 -14.38 -6.21
CA TYR A 373 19.54 -13.14 -6.37
C TYR A 373 19.04 -12.40 -7.59
N TYR A 374 18.87 -11.09 -7.49
CA TYR A 374 18.41 -10.27 -8.61
C TYR A 374 19.24 -9.02 -8.74
N ASN A 375 19.50 -8.60 -9.97
CA ASN A 375 20.26 -7.40 -10.28
C ASN A 375 19.29 -6.25 -10.58
N LEU A 376 19.40 -5.16 -9.82
CA LEU A 376 18.53 -3.99 -10.00
C LEU A 376 18.73 -3.27 -11.35
N ARG A 377 19.91 -3.38 -11.96
CA ARG A 377 20.26 -2.75 -13.24
C ARG A 377 19.88 -3.63 -14.43
N THR A 378 20.33 -4.89 -14.43
CA THR A 378 20.12 -5.78 -15.58
C THR A 378 18.75 -6.46 -15.55
N ARG A 379 18.04 -6.41 -14.42
CA ARG A 379 16.78 -7.14 -14.15
C ARG A 379 16.93 -8.65 -14.23
N GLU A 380 18.16 -9.15 -14.29
CA GLU A 380 18.45 -10.58 -14.26
C GLU A 380 18.21 -11.12 -12.87
N SER A 381 17.70 -12.34 -12.77
CA SER A 381 17.65 -13.08 -11.52
C SER A 381 18.22 -14.48 -11.69
N THR A 382 18.83 -14.99 -10.63
CA THR A 382 19.51 -16.29 -10.59
C THR A 382 19.35 -16.93 -9.22
N TRP A 383 19.46 -18.26 -9.18
CA TRP A 383 19.52 -19.02 -7.93
C TRP A 383 20.93 -19.02 -7.32
N GLU A 384 21.95 -18.74 -8.14
CA GLU A 384 23.35 -18.79 -7.74
C GLU A 384 23.80 -17.43 -7.19
N ARG A 385 24.50 -17.44 -6.05
CA ARG A 385 25.00 -16.20 -5.43
C ARG A 385 26.04 -15.53 -6.34
N PRO A 386 25.76 -14.33 -6.89
CA PRO A 386 26.65 -13.64 -7.80
C PRO A 386 27.99 -13.32 -7.14
N ALA A 387 29.06 -13.27 -7.94
CA ALA A 387 30.41 -12.91 -7.45
C ALA A 387 30.44 -11.54 -6.75
N ALA A 388 29.62 -10.59 -7.21
CA ALA A 388 29.46 -9.27 -6.60
C ALA A 388 28.93 -9.33 -5.15
N LEU A 389 28.23 -10.40 -4.76
CA LEU A 389 27.77 -10.66 -3.39
C LEU A 389 28.71 -11.60 -2.62
N GLY A 390 29.94 -11.81 -3.09
CA GLY A 390 30.91 -12.70 -2.47
C GLY A 390 30.90 -14.14 -3.00
N GLY A 391 30.19 -14.40 -4.10
CA GLY A 391 30.22 -15.68 -4.81
C GLY A 391 29.50 -16.84 -4.10
N PRO A 392 29.64 -18.08 -4.63
CA PRO A 392 29.04 -19.29 -4.07
C PRO A 392 29.39 -19.44 -2.58
N ARG A 393 28.42 -19.91 -1.78
CA ARG A 393 28.65 -20.13 -0.35
C ARG A 393 29.70 -21.24 -0.17
N VAL A 394 30.67 -21.01 0.71
CA VAL A 394 31.68 -22.01 1.06
C VAL A 394 31.22 -22.72 2.33
N TYR A 395 31.15 -24.05 2.27
CA TYR A 395 30.77 -24.91 3.40
C TYR A 395 31.97 -25.74 3.85
N ALA A 396 31.98 -26.11 5.14
CA ALA A 396 32.93 -27.03 5.73
C ALA A 396 32.20 -28.23 6.39
N PRO A 397 32.83 -29.42 6.45
CA PRO A 397 32.31 -30.52 7.25
C PRO A 397 32.06 -30.07 8.69
N GLY A 398 30.86 -30.35 9.20
CA GLY A 398 30.41 -29.93 10.53
C GLY A 398 29.52 -28.69 10.55
N ASP A 399 29.45 -27.92 9.47
CA ASP A 399 28.58 -26.74 9.38
C ASP A 399 27.12 -27.13 9.53
N GLU A 400 26.38 -26.37 10.34
CA GLU A 400 24.93 -26.55 10.44
C GLU A 400 24.26 -26.00 9.18
N VAL A 401 23.41 -26.83 8.57
CA VAL A 401 22.70 -26.51 7.33
C VAL A 401 21.23 -26.86 7.43
N GLU A 402 20.44 -26.27 6.55
CA GLU A 402 19.09 -26.76 6.24
C GLU A 402 19.08 -27.24 4.79
N VAL A 403 18.41 -28.37 4.56
CA VAL A 403 18.28 -28.99 3.24
C VAL A 403 16.80 -29.13 2.88
N TRP A 404 16.42 -28.70 1.69
CA TRP A 404 15.05 -28.81 1.21
C TRP A 404 14.70 -30.24 0.77
N SER A 405 13.62 -30.79 1.33
CA SER A 405 13.05 -32.07 0.93
C SER A 405 12.02 -31.89 -0.16
N ASN A 406 12.32 -32.43 -1.36
CA ASN A 406 11.41 -32.38 -2.50
C ASN A 406 10.11 -33.18 -2.26
N GLY A 407 10.18 -34.27 -1.50
CA GLY A 407 9.04 -35.14 -1.21
C GLY A 407 8.10 -34.59 -0.14
N MET A 408 8.62 -33.87 0.86
CA MET A 408 7.82 -33.30 1.95
C MET A 408 7.61 -31.78 1.84
N LYS A 409 8.27 -31.11 0.89
CA LYS A 409 8.22 -29.66 0.69
C LYS A 409 8.53 -28.88 1.97
N VAL A 410 9.57 -29.29 2.68
CA VAL A 410 10.01 -28.69 3.95
C VAL A 410 11.53 -28.66 4.06
N TRP A 411 12.07 -27.65 4.75
CA TRP A 411 13.48 -27.61 5.15
C TRP A 411 13.72 -28.53 6.33
N GLY A 412 14.65 -29.47 6.19
CA GLY A 412 15.14 -30.29 7.29
C GLY A 412 16.46 -29.75 7.82
N ARG A 413 16.59 -29.64 9.14
CA ARG A 413 17.84 -29.20 9.80
C ARG A 413 18.85 -30.34 9.78
N GLY A 414 20.10 -30.01 9.53
CA GLY A 414 21.16 -30.98 9.32
C GLY A 414 22.55 -30.42 9.53
N ARG A 415 23.52 -31.22 9.14
CA ARG A 415 24.93 -30.89 9.20
C ARG A 415 25.62 -31.33 7.92
N VAL A 416 26.58 -30.53 7.47
CA VAL A 416 27.45 -30.91 6.36
C VAL A 416 28.32 -32.08 6.81
N GLU A 417 28.23 -33.20 6.12
CA GLU A 417 29.04 -34.38 6.39
C GLU A 417 30.37 -34.29 5.63
N LYS A 418 30.31 -33.89 4.36
CA LYS A 418 31.47 -33.84 3.47
C LYS A 418 31.30 -32.78 2.39
N VAL A 419 32.42 -32.17 1.99
CA VAL A 419 32.51 -31.25 0.86
C VAL A 419 33.59 -31.75 -0.10
N GLU A 420 33.25 -31.93 -1.38
CA GLU A 420 34.16 -32.34 -2.45
C GLU A 420 34.04 -31.37 -3.64
N GLY A 421 34.99 -30.43 -3.74
CA GLY A 421 34.89 -29.35 -4.72
C GLY A 421 33.65 -28.49 -4.46
N ASP A 422 32.74 -28.42 -5.44
CA ASP A 422 31.45 -27.71 -5.32
C ASP A 422 30.33 -28.59 -4.73
N LYS A 423 30.55 -29.89 -4.56
CA LYS A 423 29.51 -30.80 -4.04
C LYS A 423 29.53 -30.81 -2.51
N VAL A 424 28.38 -30.48 -1.93
CA VAL A 424 28.12 -30.54 -0.49
C VAL A 424 27.16 -31.67 -0.20
N THR A 425 27.60 -32.58 0.65
CA THR A 425 26.79 -33.69 1.14
C THR A 425 26.36 -33.39 2.57
N ALA A 426 25.05 -33.22 2.76
CA ALA A 426 24.47 -32.88 4.05
C ALA A 426 23.50 -33.97 4.51
N GLU A 427 23.62 -34.34 5.78
CA GLU A 427 22.69 -35.21 6.51
C GLU A 427 21.71 -34.33 7.30
N PHE A 428 20.41 -34.57 7.16
CA PHE A 428 19.37 -33.74 7.75
C PHE A 428 18.16 -34.57 8.21
N SER A 429 17.45 -34.03 9.19
CA SER A 429 16.25 -34.65 9.77
C SER A 429 14.98 -33.95 9.30
N LEU A 430 13.97 -34.74 8.97
CA LEU A 430 12.64 -34.27 8.58
C LEU A 430 11.66 -34.29 9.76
N PRO A 431 10.55 -33.52 9.69
CA PRO A 431 9.58 -33.41 10.79
C PRO A 431 8.96 -34.74 11.22
N ASN A 432 8.93 -35.73 10.34
CA ASN A 432 8.45 -37.09 10.62
C ASN A 432 9.52 -38.00 11.29
N GLY A 433 10.67 -37.44 11.69
CA GLY A 433 11.78 -38.16 12.30
C GLY A 433 12.67 -38.90 11.29
N THR A 434 12.39 -38.84 9.99
CA THR A 434 13.22 -39.49 8.97
C THR A 434 14.53 -38.72 8.80
N GLN A 435 15.65 -39.42 8.91
CA GLN A 435 16.95 -38.91 8.51
C GLN A 435 17.17 -39.14 7.02
N ALA A 436 17.65 -38.12 6.32
CA ALA A 436 17.92 -38.16 4.90
C ALA A 436 19.27 -37.50 4.61
N LYS A 437 19.85 -37.86 3.47
CA LYS A 437 21.13 -37.34 2.99
C LYS A 437 20.96 -36.88 1.56
N LYS A 438 21.50 -35.71 1.23
CA LYS A 438 21.42 -35.12 -0.12
C LYS A 438 22.76 -34.54 -0.51
N GLU A 439 23.21 -34.86 -1.71
CA GLU A 439 24.38 -34.26 -2.35
C GLU A 439 23.89 -33.20 -3.33
N LEU A 440 24.38 -31.97 -3.16
CA LEU A 440 23.96 -30.79 -3.91
C LEU A 440 25.17 -29.90 -4.19
N PRO A 441 25.20 -29.14 -5.29
CA PRO A 441 26.13 -28.02 -5.45
C PRO A 441 26.04 -27.03 -4.26
N ALA A 442 27.16 -26.40 -3.89
CA ALA A 442 27.20 -25.44 -2.78
C ALA A 442 26.33 -24.20 -3.06
N SER A 443 26.13 -23.88 -4.34
CA SER A 443 25.24 -22.81 -4.81
C SER A 443 23.78 -23.23 -4.99
N HIS A 444 23.43 -24.50 -4.74
CA HIS A 444 22.10 -25.02 -5.06
C HIS A 444 21.03 -24.42 -4.15
N LYS A 445 19.89 -23.99 -4.74
CA LYS A 445 18.78 -23.35 -4.02
C LYS A 445 18.24 -24.15 -2.83
N ASP A 446 18.30 -25.48 -2.89
CA ASP A 446 17.82 -26.42 -1.85
C ASP A 446 18.79 -26.59 -0.66
N LEU A 447 19.91 -25.85 -0.62
CA LEU A 447 20.90 -25.90 0.45
C LEU A 447 21.13 -24.50 1.00
N ARG A 448 21.02 -24.34 2.32
CA ARG A 448 21.33 -23.07 2.99
C ARG A 448 22.00 -23.33 4.34
N PRO A 449 22.79 -22.39 4.89
CA PRO A 449 23.23 -22.50 6.28
C PRO A 449 22.01 -22.58 7.18
N ALA A 450 22.08 -23.40 8.22
CA ALA A 450 21.00 -23.51 9.17
C ALA A 450 20.80 -22.12 9.75
N ARG A 451 19.54 -21.67 9.77
CA ARG A 451 19.19 -20.47 10.51
C ARG A 451 19.83 -20.61 11.90
N ALA A 452 20.71 -19.67 12.26
CA ALA A 452 21.12 -19.54 13.65
C ALA A 452 19.82 -19.55 14.45
N ALA A 453 19.75 -20.38 15.51
CA ALA A 453 18.66 -20.24 16.49
C ALA A 453 18.48 -18.74 16.68
N PRO A 454 17.27 -18.18 16.49
CA PRO A 454 17.13 -16.76 16.40
C PRO A 454 17.89 -16.19 17.58
N SER A 455 18.92 -15.39 17.31
CA SER A 455 19.28 -14.30 18.20
C SER A 455 18.13 -13.28 18.14
N GLY A 456 16.90 -13.79 18.28
CA GLY A 456 15.66 -13.07 18.13
C GLY A 456 15.57 -12.27 19.39
N LYS A 457 15.59 -10.94 19.21
CA LYS A 457 15.11 -9.98 20.21
C LYS A 457 15.45 -10.39 21.65
N ALA A 458 16.69 -10.80 21.92
CA ALA A 458 17.07 -11.12 23.28
C ALA A 458 17.13 -9.78 24.02
N TRP A 459 16.03 -9.40 24.67
CA TRP A 459 15.98 -8.26 25.55
C TRP A 459 17.05 -8.47 26.62
N THR A 460 17.92 -7.48 26.82
CA THR A 460 18.85 -7.55 27.95
C THR A 460 18.06 -7.65 29.26
N ALA A 461 18.67 -8.19 30.31
CA ALA A 461 17.99 -8.31 31.61
C ALA A 461 17.48 -6.96 32.13
N GLU A 462 18.23 -5.89 31.85
CA GLU A 462 17.89 -4.49 32.15
C GLU A 462 16.65 -4.03 31.39
N GLU A 463 16.62 -4.24 30.07
CA GLU A 463 15.47 -3.93 29.22
C GLU A 463 14.24 -4.71 29.64
N LYS A 464 14.37 -6.04 29.79
CA LYS A 464 13.24 -6.91 30.14
C LYS A 464 12.62 -6.50 31.48
N LYS A 465 13.43 -6.19 32.49
CA LYS A 465 12.95 -5.73 33.79
C LYS A 465 12.19 -4.41 33.69
N ALA A 466 12.74 -3.42 32.98
CA ALA A 466 12.10 -2.11 32.82
C ALA A 466 10.80 -2.22 32.01
N TYR A 467 10.84 -2.89 30.86
CA TYR A 467 9.70 -3.03 29.96
C TYR A 467 8.57 -3.82 30.60
N GLN A 468 8.87 -4.89 31.35
CA GLN A 468 7.84 -5.66 32.05
C GLN A 468 7.16 -4.80 33.11
N GLY A 469 7.93 -4.00 33.85
CA GLY A 469 7.39 -3.06 34.85
C GLY A 469 6.40 -2.07 34.23
N TRP A 470 6.76 -1.45 33.11
CA TRP A 470 5.85 -0.54 32.40
C TRP A 470 4.66 -1.26 31.78
N PHE A 471 4.87 -2.40 31.12
CA PHE A 471 3.79 -3.17 30.51
C PHE A 471 2.73 -3.58 31.54
N SER A 472 3.15 -4.08 32.70
CA SER A 472 2.24 -4.45 33.79
C SER A 472 1.50 -3.25 34.40
N SER A 473 2.05 -2.04 34.31
CA SER A 473 1.40 -0.83 34.81
C SER A 473 0.30 -0.29 33.88
N LEU A 474 0.27 -0.72 32.61
CA LEU A 474 -0.74 -0.27 31.64
C LEU A 474 -2.10 -0.93 31.89
N SER A 475 -3.17 -0.18 31.67
CA SER A 475 -4.54 -0.70 31.68
C SER A 475 -4.75 -1.73 30.56
N GLY A 476 -5.50 -2.79 30.86
CA GLY A 476 -5.76 -3.90 29.92
C GLY A 476 -5.49 -5.27 30.54
N GLY A 477 -5.59 -6.32 29.71
CA GLY A 477 -5.34 -7.70 30.11
C GLY A 477 -3.91 -7.95 30.60
N ALA A 478 -3.68 -9.09 31.25
CA ALA A 478 -2.35 -9.45 31.74
C ALA A 478 -1.36 -9.71 30.59
N ASP A 479 -1.83 -10.39 29.54
CA ASP A 479 -0.98 -10.85 28.42
C ASP A 479 -0.99 -9.90 27.21
N ALA A 480 -2.03 -9.07 27.08
CA ALA A 480 -2.20 -8.13 25.98
C ALA A 480 -2.84 -6.81 26.47
N LYS A 481 -2.35 -5.70 25.92
CA LYS A 481 -2.80 -4.34 26.26
C LYS A 481 -3.45 -3.69 25.04
N PRO A 482 -4.59 -3.01 25.21
CA PRO A 482 -5.18 -2.27 24.11
C PRO A 482 -4.22 -1.19 23.58
N SER A 483 -4.24 -1.00 22.27
CA SER A 483 -3.34 -0.10 21.54
C SER A 483 -3.40 1.35 22.03
N ALA A 484 -4.59 1.85 22.41
CA ALA A 484 -4.77 3.23 22.85
C ALA A 484 -3.99 3.56 24.16
N PRO A 485 -4.11 2.78 25.25
CA PRO A 485 -3.25 2.91 26.42
C PRO A 485 -1.75 2.87 26.11
N VAL A 486 -1.33 1.96 25.23
CA VAL A 486 0.09 1.86 24.85
C VAL A 486 0.54 3.11 24.09
N ALA A 487 -0.24 3.59 23.13
CA ALA A 487 0.05 4.80 22.37
C ALA A 487 0.12 6.04 23.28
N GLN A 488 -0.80 6.16 24.25
CA GLN A 488 -0.81 7.23 25.24
C GLN A 488 0.45 7.20 26.12
N PHE A 489 0.89 6.01 26.55
CA PHE A 489 2.13 5.85 27.28
C PHE A 489 3.35 6.25 26.44
N LEU A 490 3.44 5.80 25.19
CA LEU A 490 4.56 6.16 24.31
C LEU A 490 4.63 7.67 24.03
N ALA A 491 3.49 8.36 24.03
CA ALA A 491 3.42 9.81 23.87
C ALA A 491 4.13 10.58 25.00
N THR A 492 4.30 9.99 26.20
CA THR A 492 5.05 10.64 27.29
C THR A 492 6.56 10.61 27.10
N SER A 493 7.07 9.94 26.06
CA SER A 493 8.51 9.89 25.74
C SER A 493 9.14 11.23 25.33
N GLY A 494 8.31 12.25 25.07
CA GLY A 494 8.75 13.55 24.55
C GLY A 494 9.20 13.52 23.08
N LEU A 495 8.98 12.41 22.36
CA LEU A 495 9.17 12.33 20.92
C LEU A 495 7.96 12.90 20.19
N GLY A 496 8.20 13.52 19.04
CA GLY A 496 7.13 14.03 18.18
C GLY A 496 6.22 12.92 17.66
N ARG A 497 4.95 13.24 17.44
CA ARG A 497 3.92 12.29 16.97
C ARG A 497 4.32 11.56 15.67
N ALA A 498 4.97 12.26 14.73
CA ALA A 498 5.45 11.65 13.49
C ALA A 498 6.50 10.56 13.73
N VAL A 499 7.44 10.77 14.66
CA VAL A 499 8.44 9.77 15.05
C VAL A 499 7.77 8.56 15.71
N LEU A 500 6.82 8.80 16.63
CA LEU A 500 6.09 7.72 17.30
C LEU A 500 5.28 6.87 16.31
N LYS A 501 4.74 7.47 15.24
CA LYS A 501 4.12 6.70 14.15
C LYS A 501 5.11 5.76 13.46
N GLN A 502 6.34 6.21 13.19
CA GLN A 502 7.36 5.32 12.59
C GLN A 502 7.78 4.20 13.55
N VAL A 503 7.95 4.52 14.84
CA VAL A 503 8.22 3.51 15.89
C VAL A 503 7.12 2.46 15.92
N TRP A 504 5.86 2.91 15.94
CA TRP A 504 4.69 2.04 15.98
C TRP A 504 4.63 1.12 14.76
N ALA A 505 4.87 1.66 13.57
CA ALA A 505 4.83 0.90 12.33
C ALA A 505 5.90 -0.21 12.26
N VAL A 506 7.05 -0.05 12.93
CA VAL A 506 8.10 -1.09 12.99
C VAL A 506 7.79 -2.13 14.07
N ALA A 507 7.35 -1.70 15.25
CA ALA A 507 7.12 -2.59 16.39
C ALA A 507 5.76 -3.32 16.33
N ASN A 508 4.77 -2.75 15.65
CA ASN A 508 3.44 -3.29 15.43
C ASN A 508 3.07 -3.21 13.94
N PRO A 509 3.74 -3.99 13.07
CA PRO A 509 3.58 -3.89 11.61
C PRO A 509 2.19 -4.27 11.09
N GLY A 510 1.35 -4.89 11.93
CA GLY A 510 -0.02 -5.25 11.61
C GLY A 510 -1.08 -4.41 12.31
N SER A 511 -0.70 -3.24 12.85
CA SER A 511 -1.61 -2.31 13.54
C SER A 511 -2.56 -3.00 14.52
N LYS A 512 -2.06 -4.03 15.23
CA LYS A 512 -2.87 -4.86 16.12
C LYS A 512 -3.62 -3.99 17.11
N ALA A 513 -4.90 -4.30 17.31
CA ALA A 513 -5.75 -3.61 18.28
C ALA A 513 -5.24 -3.80 19.71
N ASP A 514 -4.67 -4.98 20.01
CA ASP A 514 -4.05 -5.33 21.28
C ASP A 514 -2.59 -5.75 21.07
N LEU A 515 -1.69 -5.22 21.91
CA LEU A 515 -0.25 -5.47 21.86
C LEU A 515 0.17 -6.37 23.01
N GLY A 516 0.93 -7.43 22.68
CA GLY A 516 1.61 -8.24 23.67
C GLY A 516 2.88 -7.58 24.19
N PHE A 517 3.55 -8.27 25.12
CA PHE A 517 4.81 -7.79 25.68
C PHE A 517 5.89 -7.55 24.62
N GLU A 518 5.99 -8.41 23.62
CA GLU A 518 7.02 -8.34 22.58
C GLU A 518 6.88 -7.10 21.67
N GLU A 519 5.66 -6.75 21.27
CA GLU A 519 5.38 -5.52 20.53
C GLU A 519 5.66 -4.29 21.39
N PHE A 520 5.22 -4.30 22.65
CA PHE A 520 5.47 -3.20 23.59
C PHE A 520 6.97 -2.98 23.85
N ALA A 521 7.72 -4.05 24.14
CA ALA A 521 9.16 -4.02 24.33
C ALA A 521 9.87 -3.48 23.09
N GLY A 522 9.41 -3.88 21.90
CA GLY A 522 9.84 -3.33 20.62
C GLY A 522 9.66 -1.82 20.54
N CYS A 523 8.46 -1.31 20.88
CA CYS A 523 8.20 0.13 20.94
C CYS A 523 9.17 0.85 21.89
N CYS A 524 9.35 0.35 23.12
CA CYS A 524 10.24 0.95 24.10
C CYS A 524 11.70 1.02 23.61
N ARG A 525 12.22 -0.06 23.02
CA ARG A 525 13.58 -0.09 22.47
C ARG A 525 13.77 0.93 21.36
N LEU A 526 12.83 1.03 20.43
CA LEU A 526 12.90 1.99 19.33
C LEU A 526 12.79 3.43 19.82
N VAL A 527 11.92 3.71 20.80
CA VAL A 527 11.87 5.03 21.48
C VAL A 527 13.25 5.39 22.04
N ALA A 528 13.95 4.45 22.65
CA ALA A 528 15.27 4.69 23.23
C ALA A 528 16.31 5.09 22.17
N HIS A 529 16.33 4.39 21.04
CA HIS A 529 17.17 4.74 19.89
C HIS A 529 16.82 6.12 19.32
N CYS A 530 15.53 6.42 19.14
CA CYS A 530 15.07 7.74 18.71
C CYS A 530 15.52 8.85 19.68
N GLN A 531 15.43 8.62 20.99
CA GLN A 531 15.87 9.57 22.00
C GLN A 531 17.39 9.77 22.04
N ALA A 532 18.17 8.78 21.59
CA ALA A 532 19.61 8.92 21.44
C ALA A 532 20.01 9.68 20.16
N MET A 533 19.15 9.69 19.14
CA MET A 533 19.39 10.32 17.83
C MET A 533 18.70 11.69 17.66
N LYS A 534 18.42 12.42 18.75
CA LYS A 534 17.59 13.64 18.77
C LYS A 534 17.98 14.72 17.75
N ASP A 535 19.26 14.82 17.40
CA ASP A 535 19.78 15.83 16.50
C ASP A 535 19.87 15.39 15.03
N SER A 536 19.56 14.12 14.72
CA SER A 536 19.67 13.57 13.37
C SER A 536 18.65 14.19 12.41
N PRO A 537 19.05 14.55 11.17
CA PRO A 537 18.11 14.99 10.12
C PRO A 537 16.98 13.98 9.89
N THR A 538 17.32 12.68 9.88
CA THR A 538 16.37 11.57 9.71
C THR A 538 15.28 11.55 10.79
N LEU A 539 15.61 11.94 12.02
CA LEU A 539 14.62 12.01 13.10
C LEU A 539 13.70 13.23 12.96
N LYS A 540 14.22 14.34 12.43
CA LYS A 540 13.45 15.59 12.21
C LYS A 540 12.45 15.45 11.08
N GLU A 541 12.83 14.76 10.01
CA GLU A 541 11.94 14.42 8.87
C GLU A 541 10.85 13.43 9.30
N ALA A 542 11.21 12.47 10.18
CA ALA A 542 10.27 11.52 10.81
C ALA A 542 9.42 10.72 9.80
N ASP A 543 10.03 10.36 8.68
CA ASP A 543 9.42 9.73 7.53
C ASP A 543 9.99 8.31 7.29
N ARG A 544 9.89 7.81 6.07
CA ARG A 544 10.25 6.43 5.73
C ARG A 544 11.74 6.09 5.95
N PRO A 545 12.72 6.93 5.57
CA PRO A 545 14.12 6.75 5.96
C PRO A 545 14.32 6.41 7.45
N LEU A 546 13.60 7.10 8.35
CA LEU A 546 13.63 6.77 9.77
C LEU A 546 13.09 5.37 10.04
N ARG A 547 11.94 5.00 9.46
CA ARG A 547 11.33 3.67 9.61
C ARG A 547 12.27 2.56 9.17
N VAL A 548 12.93 2.71 8.01
CA VAL A 548 13.90 1.74 7.48
C VAL A 548 15.07 1.59 8.45
N LYS A 549 15.68 2.70 8.89
CA LYS A 549 16.76 2.68 9.88
C LYS A 549 16.34 2.01 11.18
N LEU A 550 15.16 2.33 11.70
CA LEU A 550 14.65 1.74 12.93
C LEU A 550 14.48 0.22 12.80
N ARG A 551 14.00 -0.25 11.65
CA ARG A 551 13.79 -1.67 11.38
C ARG A 551 15.11 -2.43 11.21
N GLU A 552 16.00 -1.92 10.36
CA GLU A 552 17.19 -2.64 9.91
C GLU A 552 18.34 -2.52 10.92
N GLU A 553 18.52 -1.34 11.53
CA GLU A 553 19.65 -1.06 12.41
C GLU A 553 19.30 -1.09 13.90
N CYS A 554 18.10 -0.63 14.28
CA CYS A 554 17.80 -0.37 15.69
C CYS A 554 17.01 -1.48 16.39
N PHE A 555 16.08 -2.15 15.71
CA PHE A 555 15.11 -3.04 16.36
C PHE A 555 15.76 -4.25 17.03
N ALA A 556 16.75 -4.84 16.37
CA ALA A 556 17.52 -5.97 16.90
C ALA A 556 18.69 -5.53 17.81
N ALA A 557 19.14 -4.27 17.71
CA ALA A 557 20.32 -3.77 18.42
C ALA A 557 19.98 -3.25 19.83
N LYS A 558 20.88 -3.52 20.80
CA LYS A 558 20.78 -2.94 22.15
C LYS A 558 20.81 -1.40 22.03
N PRO A 559 19.86 -0.68 22.67
CA PRO A 559 19.86 0.77 22.64
C PRO A 559 21.01 1.34 23.49
N PRO A 560 21.53 2.55 23.15
CA PRO A 560 22.60 3.18 23.91
C PRO A 560 22.25 3.46 25.39
N GLN A 561 20.96 3.64 25.67
CA GLN A 561 20.41 3.86 27.00
C GLN A 561 18.96 3.35 27.05
N LEU A 562 18.39 3.21 28.25
CA LEU A 562 16.95 2.94 28.39
C LEU A 562 16.10 4.16 27.99
N PRO A 563 14.89 3.94 27.44
CA PRO A 563 14.01 5.04 27.07
C PRO A 563 13.53 5.79 28.32
N LYS A 564 13.35 7.09 28.17
CA LYS A 564 12.80 7.97 29.21
C LYS A 564 11.34 8.29 28.88
N PHE A 565 10.44 7.99 29.81
CA PHE A 565 9.04 8.38 29.72
C PHE A 565 8.76 9.43 30.79
N GLY A 566 8.04 10.49 30.42
CA GLY A 566 7.57 11.51 31.36
C GLY A 566 6.62 10.90 32.38
N THR A 567 6.79 11.32 33.64
CA THR A 567 5.89 11.00 34.76
C THR A 567 4.54 11.66 34.61
#